data_AF-A0ABD5Z171-F1
#
_entry.id   AF-A0ABD5Z171-F1
#
_cell.length_a   1.000
_cell.length_b   1.000
_cell.length_c   1.000
_cell.angle_alpha   90.00
_cell.angle_beta   90.00
_cell.angle_gamma   90.00
#
_symmetry.space_group_name_H-M   'P 1'
#
loop_
_entity.id
_entity.type
_entity.pdbx_description
1 polymer ?
#
loop_
_entity_poly.entity_id
_entity_poly.type
_entity_poly.pdbx_seq_one_letter_code
_entity_poly.pdbx_strand_id
1 'polypeptide(L)'
;MTPHLDGAESDTVPTTSTHGSSVYGGRPTFALSRRDDQDGGAVTLYELLPKEQANARHDRLERCGRNLRTESFVDVFGDSTAGPVEQWAWEDWTAVKIARLSGGRLRSLLPLLREELDAVGLDVATVTGTGDGDVFLPETVGVRLALAFRGIKPIQRVDRMRAFCRGLARMGDEECYYWFAKCRSPSSPNGEKALRTLLTDHL
;
A
#
# COMPACT_ATOMS: atom_id res chain seq x y z
N MET A 1 61.57 15.85 -0.41
CA MET A 1 61.22 14.50 0.09
C MET A 1 59.87 14.62 0.79
N THR A 2 58.78 14.50 0.04
CA THR A 2 57.45 14.08 0.53
C THR A 2 57.52 12.59 0.92
N PRO A 3 56.56 11.98 1.65
CA PRO A 3 55.20 12.40 2.05
C PRO A 3 54.94 12.20 3.59
N HIS A 4 53.79 12.51 4.17
CA HIS A 4 52.64 11.58 4.30
C HIS A 4 51.41 12.34 4.86
N LEU A 5 50.25 12.05 4.27
CA LEU A 5 48.91 12.51 4.62
C LEU A 5 48.32 11.57 5.67
N ASP A 6 47.85 12.11 6.79
CA ASP A 6 46.76 11.56 7.61
C ASP A 6 45.71 12.67 7.65
N GLY A 7 44.44 12.47 7.31
CA GLY A 7 43.59 11.31 7.51
C GLY A 7 42.29 11.89 8.09
N ALA A 8 41.47 12.48 7.22
CA ALA A 8 40.19 13.06 7.61
C ALA A 8 39.21 11.92 7.92
N GLU A 9 39.03 11.60 9.20
CA GLU A 9 37.89 10.80 9.65
C GLU A 9 36.63 11.68 9.59
N SER A 10 35.98 11.64 8.43
CA SER A 10 34.57 12.02 8.29
C SER A 10 33.75 10.98 9.05
N ASP A 11 33.45 11.29 10.31
CA ASP A 11 32.55 10.53 11.16
C ASP A 11 31.14 10.62 10.56
N THR A 12 30.85 9.67 9.66
CA THR A 12 29.59 9.59 8.96
C THR A 12 28.64 8.86 9.88
N VAL A 13 28.01 9.61 10.79
CA VAL A 13 26.92 9.09 11.63
C VAL A 13 25.85 8.55 10.67
N PRO A 14 25.51 7.25 10.71
CA PRO A 14 24.43 6.75 9.88
C PRO A 14 23.14 7.42 10.33
N THR A 15 22.58 8.26 9.46
CA THR A 15 21.27 8.89 9.64
C THR A 15 20.29 7.77 9.92
N THR A 16 19.85 7.64 11.18
CA THR A 16 18.79 6.74 11.57
C THR A 16 17.54 7.18 10.83
N SER A 17 17.28 6.54 9.68
CA SER A 17 16.00 6.64 9.00
C SER A 17 14.94 6.34 10.04
N THR A 18 14.10 7.34 10.29
CA THR A 18 12.92 7.26 11.15
C THR A 18 11.92 6.35 10.43
N HIS A 19 12.21 5.06 10.46
CA HIS A 19 11.24 4.03 10.15
C HIS A 19 10.23 4.10 11.27
N GLY A 20 9.03 4.60 10.99
CA GLY A 20 7.89 4.46 11.88
C GLY A 20 7.87 3.02 12.40
N SER A 21 7.71 2.87 13.71
CA SER A 21 7.68 1.58 14.40
C SER A 21 6.56 0.72 13.78
N SER A 22 6.89 -0.01 12.71
CA SER A 22 6.01 -1.03 12.15
C SER A 22 5.86 -2.08 13.24
N VAL A 23 4.62 -2.48 13.50
CA VAL A 23 4.25 -3.51 14.49
C VAL A 23 5.05 -4.81 14.29
N TYR A 24 5.64 -5.00 13.10
CA TYR A 24 6.43 -6.16 12.73
C TYR A 24 7.92 -5.85 12.49
N GLY A 25 8.47 -4.85 13.19
CA GLY A 25 9.93 -4.61 13.22
C GLY A 25 10.52 -4.17 11.88
N GLY A 26 9.80 -3.31 11.15
CA GLY A 26 10.23 -2.81 9.83
C GLY A 26 9.84 -3.70 8.65
N ARG A 27 9.17 -4.84 8.90
CA ARG A 27 8.60 -5.67 7.84
C ARG A 27 7.49 -4.92 7.07
N PRO A 28 7.43 -5.06 5.73
CA PRO A 28 6.35 -4.59 4.89
C PRO A 28 5.02 -5.17 5.33
N THR A 29 4.02 -4.31 5.46
CA THR A 29 2.65 -4.70 5.84
C THR A 29 1.70 -4.62 4.67
N PHE A 30 2.18 -4.19 3.50
CA PHE A 30 1.39 -4.11 2.28
C PHE A 30 2.24 -4.50 1.07
N ALA A 31 1.56 -4.90 0.00
CA ALA A 31 2.19 -5.16 -1.29
C ALA A 31 1.26 -4.75 -2.44
N LEU A 32 1.85 -4.17 -3.48
CA LEU A 32 1.22 -3.99 -4.77
C LEU A 32 1.66 -5.13 -5.69
N SER A 33 0.72 -5.65 -6.45
CA SER A 33 0.95 -6.69 -7.42
C SER A 33 0.33 -6.29 -8.75
N ARG A 34 1.17 -6.07 -9.75
CA ARG A 34 0.76 -5.86 -11.13
C ARG A 34 0.68 -7.21 -11.81
N ARG A 35 -0.45 -7.44 -12.49
CA ARG A 35 -0.60 -8.55 -13.43
C ARG A 35 -1.12 -8.00 -14.75
N ASP A 36 -0.52 -8.41 -15.86
CA ASP A 36 -1.02 -8.04 -17.18
C ASP A 36 -2.43 -8.62 -17.39
N ASP A 37 -3.28 -7.83 -18.05
CA ASP A 37 -4.62 -8.23 -18.44
C ASP A 37 -5.00 -7.58 -19.78
N GLN A 38 -6.19 -7.90 -20.28
CA GLN A 38 -6.68 -7.42 -21.57
C GLN A 38 -6.77 -5.88 -21.66
N ASP A 39 -6.79 -5.17 -20.53
CA ASP A 39 -6.92 -3.70 -20.44
C ASP A 39 -5.56 -2.98 -20.27
N GLY A 40 -4.44 -3.67 -20.50
CA GLY A 40 -3.09 -3.12 -20.32
C GLY A 40 -2.54 -3.26 -18.90
N GLY A 41 -3.12 -4.18 -18.12
CA GLY A 41 -2.65 -4.58 -16.80
C GLY A 41 -3.41 -3.92 -15.65
N ALA A 42 -3.49 -4.64 -14.55
CA ALA A 42 -4.14 -4.18 -13.35
C ALA A 42 -3.22 -4.35 -12.14
N VAL A 43 -3.43 -3.45 -11.19
CA VAL A 43 -2.71 -3.46 -9.92
C VAL A 43 -3.66 -3.90 -8.82
N THR A 44 -3.23 -4.87 -8.03
CA THR A 44 -3.92 -5.32 -6.82
C THR A 44 -3.11 -4.90 -5.61
N LEU A 45 -3.77 -4.26 -4.66
CA LEU A 45 -3.18 -3.96 -3.36
C LEU A 45 -3.59 -5.04 -2.36
N TYR A 46 -2.60 -5.53 -1.64
CA TYR A 46 -2.71 -6.50 -0.56
C TYR A 46 -2.23 -5.89 0.76
N GLU A 47 -2.85 -6.30 1.85
CA GLU A 47 -2.31 -6.16 3.21
C GLU A 47 -1.71 -7.50 3.62
N LEU A 48 -0.53 -7.47 4.21
CA LEU A 48 0.23 -8.63 4.63
C LEU A 48 0.08 -8.80 6.13
N LEU A 49 -0.44 -9.95 6.55
CA LEU A 49 -0.70 -10.25 7.96
C LEU A 49 -0.27 -11.68 8.29
N PRO A 50 0.11 -11.96 9.55
CA PRO A 50 0.17 -13.33 10.03
C PRO A 50 -1.16 -14.04 9.82
N LYS A 51 -1.12 -15.31 9.43
CA LYS A 51 -2.30 -16.14 9.09
C LYS A 51 -3.35 -16.16 10.20
N GLU A 52 -2.93 -16.26 11.46
CA GLU A 52 -3.86 -16.22 12.59
C GLU A 52 -4.62 -14.88 12.68
N GLN A 53 -3.94 -13.76 12.44
CA GLN A 53 -4.58 -12.44 12.44
C GLN A 53 -5.53 -12.27 11.25
N ALA A 54 -5.14 -12.79 10.08
CA ALA A 54 -6.00 -12.81 8.90
C ALA A 54 -7.27 -13.64 9.15
N ASN A 55 -7.16 -14.83 9.76
CA ASN A 55 -8.28 -15.70 10.12
C ASN A 55 -9.21 -15.02 11.14
N ALA A 56 -8.65 -14.46 12.23
CA ALA A 56 -9.45 -13.74 13.22
C ALA A 56 -10.20 -12.54 12.64
N ARG A 57 -9.64 -11.89 11.60
CA ARG A 57 -10.31 -10.82 10.87
C ARG A 57 -11.40 -11.35 9.95
N HIS A 58 -11.14 -12.45 9.24
CA HIS A 58 -12.12 -13.14 8.40
C HIS A 58 -13.36 -13.51 9.21
N ASP A 59 -13.20 -14.21 10.33
CA ASP A 59 -14.30 -14.67 11.20
C ASP A 59 -15.17 -13.51 11.72
N ARG A 60 -14.56 -12.37 12.00
CA ARG A 60 -15.25 -11.17 12.46
C ARG A 60 -16.04 -10.49 11.34
N LEU A 61 -15.53 -10.51 10.12
CA LEU A 61 -16.23 -9.94 8.97
C LEU A 61 -17.38 -10.84 8.52
N GLU A 62 -17.20 -12.16 8.55
CA GLU A 62 -18.25 -13.13 8.21
C GLU A 62 -19.45 -13.01 9.14
N ARG A 63 -19.22 -12.79 10.44
CA ARG A 63 -20.27 -12.49 11.42
C ARG A 63 -21.10 -11.24 11.08
N CYS A 64 -20.57 -10.34 10.25
CA CYS A 64 -21.27 -9.15 9.76
C CYS A 64 -21.71 -9.29 8.29
N GLY A 65 -21.69 -10.50 7.72
CA GLY A 65 -22.06 -10.76 6.32
C GLY A 65 -21.08 -10.20 5.29
N ARG A 66 -19.83 -9.93 5.68
CA ARG A 66 -18.77 -9.43 4.80
C ARG A 66 -17.74 -10.52 4.59
N ASN A 67 -17.25 -10.66 3.36
CA ASN A 67 -16.19 -11.60 3.03
C ASN A 67 -14.83 -10.88 2.94
N LEU A 68 -13.77 -11.60 3.29
CA LEU A 68 -12.39 -11.19 3.11
C LEU A 68 -11.69 -12.17 2.18
N ARG A 69 -11.12 -11.70 1.07
CA ARG A 69 -10.32 -12.56 0.20
C ARG A 69 -8.89 -12.63 0.71
N THR A 70 -8.45 -13.85 1.01
CA THR A 70 -7.13 -14.15 1.56
C THR A 70 -6.47 -15.24 0.73
N GLU A 71 -5.19 -15.06 0.44
CA GLU A 71 -4.35 -16.01 -0.28
C GLU A 71 -3.04 -16.16 0.52
N SER A 72 -2.37 -17.30 0.46
CA SER A 72 -1.07 -17.41 1.17
C SER A 72 -0.07 -16.44 0.54
N PHE A 73 0.89 -15.95 1.32
CA PHE A 73 1.93 -15.07 0.78
C PHE A 73 2.65 -15.71 -0.41
N VAL A 74 3.04 -16.98 -0.26
CA VAL A 74 3.80 -17.73 -1.26
C VAL A 74 3.01 -17.94 -2.55
N ASP A 75 1.69 -18.17 -2.47
CA ASP A 75 0.87 -18.34 -3.68
C ASP A 75 0.78 -17.04 -4.50
N VAL A 76 0.84 -15.88 -3.85
CA VAL A 76 0.72 -14.57 -4.53
C VAL A 76 2.07 -14.05 -4.99
N PHE A 77 3.12 -14.24 -4.19
CA PHE A 77 4.42 -13.58 -4.33
C PHE A 77 5.61 -14.55 -4.38
N GLY A 78 5.39 -15.87 -4.46
CA GLY A 78 6.46 -16.87 -4.41
C GLY A 78 7.51 -16.75 -5.52
N ASP A 79 7.10 -16.25 -6.69
CA ASP A 79 8.00 -15.98 -7.82
C ASP A 79 8.54 -14.54 -7.85
N SER A 80 8.29 -13.75 -6.80
CA SER A 80 8.69 -12.35 -6.76
C SER A 80 10.20 -12.22 -6.66
N THR A 81 10.79 -11.46 -7.58
CA THR A 81 12.25 -11.17 -7.60
C THR A 81 12.63 -9.96 -6.75
N ALA A 82 11.70 -9.45 -5.94
CA ALA A 82 11.92 -8.28 -5.11
C ALA A 82 12.85 -8.61 -3.92
N GLY A 83 14.13 -8.24 -4.05
CA GLY A 83 15.18 -8.49 -3.05
C GLY A 83 14.84 -8.15 -1.58
N PRO A 84 14.03 -7.13 -1.24
CA PRO A 84 13.65 -6.87 0.15
C PRO A 84 12.87 -8.02 0.79
N VAL A 85 12.13 -8.82 0.01
CA VAL A 85 11.26 -9.90 0.53
C VAL A 85 12.07 -10.99 1.23
N GLU A 86 13.25 -11.30 0.70
CA GLU A 86 14.06 -12.45 1.12
C GLU A 86 14.58 -12.33 2.55
N GLN A 87 14.67 -11.12 3.11
CA GLN A 87 15.17 -10.92 4.48
C GLN A 87 14.15 -11.30 5.56
N TRP A 88 12.92 -11.65 5.19
CA TRP A 88 11.85 -11.99 6.12
C TRP A 88 11.30 -13.39 5.86
N ALA A 89 11.09 -14.16 6.94
CA ALA A 89 10.31 -15.39 6.85
C ALA A 89 8.82 -15.07 6.64
N TRP A 90 8.27 -15.54 5.52
CA TRP A 90 6.87 -15.39 5.13
C TRP A 90 6.05 -16.68 5.33
N GLU A 91 6.63 -17.67 5.99
CA GLU A 91 5.91 -18.84 6.48
C GLU A 91 4.75 -18.39 7.37
N ASP A 92 3.56 -18.93 7.11
CA ASP A 92 2.31 -18.54 7.77
C ASP A 92 1.94 -17.04 7.64
N TRP A 93 2.35 -16.39 6.55
CA TRP A 93 1.84 -15.07 6.16
C TRP A 93 0.77 -15.18 5.09
N THR A 94 -0.18 -14.24 5.16
CA THR A 94 -1.35 -14.17 4.30
C THR A 94 -1.40 -12.82 3.62
N ALA A 95 -1.65 -12.86 2.31
CA ALA A 95 -1.98 -11.71 1.49
C ALA A 95 -3.50 -11.49 1.51
N VAL A 96 -3.94 -10.44 2.19
CA VAL A 96 -5.34 -10.04 2.28
C VAL A 96 -5.63 -9.02 1.19
N LYS A 97 -6.47 -9.38 0.21
CA LYS A 97 -6.77 -8.51 -0.92
C LYS A 97 -7.62 -7.32 -0.49
N ILE A 98 -7.10 -6.11 -0.69
CA ILE A 98 -7.83 -4.87 -0.42
C ILE A 98 -8.71 -4.50 -1.62
N ALA A 99 -8.07 -4.30 -2.78
CA ALA A 99 -8.78 -4.02 -4.03
C ALA A 99 -7.85 -4.17 -5.24
N ARG A 100 -8.46 -4.38 -6.41
CA ARG A 100 -7.82 -4.38 -7.71
C ARG A 100 -8.36 -3.21 -8.53
N LEU A 101 -7.47 -2.47 -9.19
CA LEU A 101 -7.80 -1.38 -10.10
C LEU A 101 -7.14 -1.61 -11.46
N SER A 102 -7.87 -1.29 -12.52
CA SER A 102 -7.41 -1.32 -13.91
C SER A 102 -7.91 -0.06 -14.65
N GLY A 103 -7.40 0.15 -15.87
CA GLY A 103 -7.91 1.17 -16.80
C GLY A 103 -7.97 2.58 -16.22
N GLY A 104 -9.12 3.25 -16.38
CA GLY A 104 -9.29 4.65 -15.99
C GLY A 104 -9.14 4.94 -14.49
N ARG A 105 -9.45 3.97 -13.63
CA ARG A 105 -9.28 4.10 -12.17
C ARG A 105 -7.81 4.08 -11.79
N LEU A 106 -7.06 3.12 -12.34
CA LEU A 106 -5.61 3.06 -12.16
C LEU A 106 -4.94 4.33 -12.69
N ARG A 107 -5.29 4.77 -13.90
CA ARG A 107 -4.78 6.03 -14.48
C ARG A 107 -5.05 7.26 -13.62
N SER A 108 -6.19 7.32 -12.93
CA SER A 108 -6.53 8.43 -12.04
C SER A 108 -5.76 8.39 -10.71
N LEU A 109 -5.32 7.20 -10.30
CA LEU A 109 -4.49 6.99 -9.10
C LEU A 109 -3.00 7.24 -9.35
N LEU A 110 -2.51 7.09 -10.59
CA LEU A 110 -1.08 7.17 -10.93
C LEU A 110 -0.32 8.34 -10.30
N PRO A 111 -0.82 9.60 -10.29
CA PRO A 111 -0.07 10.69 -9.67
C PRO A 111 0.21 10.47 -8.17
N LEU A 112 -0.82 10.04 -7.42
CA LEU A 112 -0.66 9.71 -6.00
C LEU A 112 0.24 8.48 -5.82
N LEU A 113 0.08 7.47 -6.68
CA LEU A 113 0.92 6.27 -6.59
C LEU A 113 2.40 6.59 -6.79
N ARG A 114 2.75 7.46 -7.76
CA ARG A 114 4.13 7.90 -7.97
C ARG A 114 4.66 8.67 -6.77
N GLU A 115 3.90 9.65 -6.31
CA GLU A 115 4.28 10.47 -5.16
C GLU A 115 4.60 9.62 -3.92
N GLU A 116 3.74 8.66 -3.58
CA GLU A 116 3.94 7.81 -2.41
C GLU A 116 5.09 6.82 -2.54
N LEU A 117 5.33 6.26 -3.74
CA LEU A 117 6.41 5.31 -3.97
C LEU A 117 7.77 6.01 -4.06
N ASP A 118 7.83 7.14 -4.78
CA ASP A 118 9.03 7.96 -4.90
C ASP A 118 9.49 8.48 -3.53
N ALA A 119 8.55 8.86 -2.65
CA ALA A 119 8.84 9.31 -1.29
C ALA A 119 9.58 8.27 -0.42
N VAL A 120 9.47 6.99 -0.76
CA VAL A 120 10.16 5.89 -0.06
C VAL A 120 11.21 5.21 -0.95
N GLY A 121 11.55 5.81 -2.09
CA GLY A 121 12.60 5.32 -3.01
C GLY A 121 12.24 4.03 -3.75
N LEU A 122 10.95 3.72 -3.90
CA LEU A 122 10.47 2.54 -4.62
C LEU A 122 10.14 2.90 -6.07
N ASP A 123 10.54 2.02 -7.01
CA ASP A 123 10.28 2.24 -8.42
C ASP A 123 8.81 1.97 -8.78
N VAL A 124 8.09 3.03 -9.13
CA VAL A 124 6.70 2.95 -9.61
C VAL A 124 6.57 2.19 -10.93
N ALA A 125 7.62 2.11 -11.75
CA ALA A 125 7.60 1.38 -13.02
C ALA A 125 7.37 -0.12 -12.82
N THR A 126 7.77 -0.69 -11.67
CA THR A 126 7.52 -2.11 -11.33
C THR A 126 6.02 -2.46 -11.33
N VAL A 127 5.14 -1.51 -10.99
CA VAL A 127 3.68 -1.74 -10.97
C VAL A 127 2.91 -0.95 -12.03
N THR A 128 3.60 -0.15 -12.85
CA THR A 128 2.96 0.68 -13.89
C THR A 128 3.51 0.47 -15.30
N GLY A 129 4.65 -0.23 -15.44
CA GLY A 129 5.27 -0.61 -16.70
C GLY A 129 4.56 -1.77 -17.39
N THR A 130 5.29 -2.55 -18.17
CA THR A 130 4.77 -3.75 -18.87
C THR A 130 5.22 -5.01 -18.15
N GLY A 131 4.40 -6.05 -18.16
CA GLY A 131 4.69 -7.31 -17.47
C GLY A 131 4.20 -7.33 -16.03
N ASP A 132 4.47 -8.46 -15.38
CA ASP A 132 4.15 -8.68 -13.98
C ASP A 132 5.22 -8.07 -13.08
N GLY A 133 4.81 -7.60 -11.90
CA GLY A 133 5.73 -7.03 -10.94
C GLY A 133 5.08 -6.82 -9.59
N ASP A 134 5.88 -6.94 -8.53
CA ASP A 134 5.42 -6.78 -7.15
C ASP A 134 6.28 -5.76 -6.42
N VAL A 135 5.65 -4.92 -5.60
CA VAL A 135 6.30 -3.89 -4.78
C VAL A 135 5.82 -4.03 -3.34
N PHE A 136 6.76 -4.11 -2.41
CA PHE A 136 6.48 -4.24 -0.97
C PHE A 136 6.57 -2.88 -0.30
N LEU A 137 5.55 -2.56 0.50
CA LEU A 137 5.32 -1.21 0.98
C LEU A 137 5.43 -1.13 2.50
N PRO A 138 6.00 -0.04 3.03
CA PRO A 138 5.88 0.28 4.44
C PRO A 138 4.42 0.61 4.79
N GLU A 139 4.09 0.52 6.08
CA GLU A 139 2.73 0.66 6.57
C GLU A 139 2.09 1.99 6.19
N THR A 140 2.81 3.11 6.38
CA THR A 140 2.30 4.46 6.11
C THR A 140 1.83 4.62 4.66
N VAL A 141 2.66 4.19 3.70
CA VAL A 141 2.34 4.22 2.26
C VAL A 141 1.18 3.28 1.96
N GLY A 142 1.23 2.06 2.48
CA GLY A 142 0.19 1.06 2.27
C GLY A 142 -1.18 1.47 2.80
N VAL A 143 -1.24 2.13 3.95
CA VAL A 143 -2.46 2.69 4.56
C VAL A 143 -3.09 3.74 3.66
N ARG A 144 -2.30 4.72 3.19
CA ARG A 144 -2.81 5.76 2.29
C ARG A 144 -3.27 5.17 0.96
N LEU A 145 -2.49 4.29 0.34
CA LEU A 145 -2.91 3.62 -0.89
C LEU A 145 -4.15 2.74 -0.68
N ALA A 146 -4.32 2.09 0.47
CA ALA A 146 -5.53 1.31 0.76
C ALA A 146 -6.79 2.17 0.79
N LEU A 147 -6.71 3.39 1.34
CA LEU A 147 -7.79 4.36 1.27
C LEU A 147 -8.07 4.78 -0.17
N ALA A 148 -7.03 5.05 -0.96
CA ALA A 148 -7.13 5.43 -2.37
C ALA A 148 -7.85 4.35 -3.20
N PHE A 149 -7.39 3.10 -3.08
CA PHE A 149 -7.90 1.95 -3.80
C PHE A 149 -9.38 1.68 -3.49
N ARG A 150 -9.77 1.71 -2.21
CA ARG A 150 -11.17 1.49 -1.78
C ARG A 150 -12.06 2.67 -2.17
N GLY A 151 -11.57 3.89 -2.00
CA GLY A 151 -12.31 5.12 -2.27
C GLY A 151 -12.61 5.34 -3.75
N ILE A 152 -11.65 5.06 -4.64
CA ILE A 152 -11.82 5.30 -6.08
C ILE A 152 -12.69 4.22 -6.74
N LYS A 153 -12.64 2.97 -6.26
CA LYS A 153 -13.31 1.82 -6.89
C LYS A 153 -14.78 2.06 -7.27
N PRO A 154 -15.65 2.63 -6.41
CA PRO A 154 -17.04 2.89 -6.76
C PRO A 154 -17.27 4.20 -7.55
N ILE A 155 -16.28 5.08 -7.67
CA ILE A 155 -16.41 6.35 -8.40
C ILE A 155 -16.38 6.06 -9.90
N GLN A 156 -17.23 6.74 -10.68
CA GLN A 156 -17.26 6.64 -12.15
C GLN A 156 -16.65 7.87 -12.84
N ARG A 157 -16.88 9.05 -12.25
CA ARG A 157 -16.41 10.33 -12.77
C ARG A 157 -14.92 10.56 -12.50
N VAL A 158 -14.12 10.69 -13.57
CA VAL A 158 -12.65 10.84 -13.49
C VAL A 158 -12.24 12.09 -12.70
N ASP A 159 -12.95 13.21 -12.86
CA ASP A 159 -12.73 14.43 -12.10
C ASP A 159 -12.88 14.20 -10.59
N ARG A 160 -13.91 13.44 -10.18
CA ARG A 160 -14.13 13.05 -8.78
C ARG A 160 -13.08 12.06 -8.27
N MET A 161 -12.59 11.14 -9.11
CA MET A 161 -11.47 10.26 -8.74
C MET A 161 -10.23 11.09 -8.44
N ARG A 162 -9.89 12.04 -9.32
CA ARG A 162 -8.73 12.93 -9.14
C ARG A 162 -8.90 13.84 -7.93
N ALA A 163 -10.11 14.33 -7.67
CA ALA A 163 -10.42 15.08 -6.45
C ALA A 163 -10.15 14.26 -5.20
N PHE A 164 -10.63 13.01 -5.17
CA PHE A 164 -10.39 12.08 -4.08
C PHE A 164 -8.89 11.85 -3.84
N CYS A 165 -8.12 11.55 -4.89
CA CYS A 165 -6.66 11.36 -4.78
C CYS A 165 -5.96 12.59 -4.20
N ARG A 166 -6.28 13.80 -4.71
CA ARG A 166 -5.68 15.05 -4.22
C ARG A 166 -6.05 15.36 -2.77
N GLY A 167 -7.29 15.06 -2.39
CA GLY A 167 -7.74 15.20 -1.00
C GLY A 167 -6.93 14.30 -0.07
N LEU A 168 -6.72 13.05 -0.49
CA LEU A 168 -5.96 12.07 0.28
C LEU A 168 -4.46 12.39 0.36
N ALA A 169 -3.86 12.90 -0.72
CA ALA A 169 -2.45 13.36 -0.73
C ALA A 169 -2.19 14.48 0.28
N ARG A 170 -3.21 15.27 0.60
CA ARG A 170 -3.12 16.37 1.58
C ARG A 170 -3.38 15.92 3.02
N MET A 171 -3.85 14.69 3.23
CA MET A 171 -4.08 14.15 4.57
C MET A 171 -2.77 13.74 5.22
N GLY A 172 -2.55 14.20 6.45
CA GLY A 172 -1.44 13.71 7.28
C GLY A 172 -1.60 12.23 7.61
N ASP A 173 -0.50 11.61 8.05
CA ASP A 173 -0.46 10.17 8.32
C ASP A 173 -1.48 9.76 9.40
N GLU A 174 -1.59 10.52 10.49
CA GLU A 174 -2.56 10.27 11.57
C GLU A 174 -4.01 10.24 11.07
N GLU A 175 -4.36 11.18 10.19
CA GLU A 175 -5.69 11.24 9.58
C GLU A 175 -5.91 10.03 8.66
N CYS A 176 -4.89 9.62 7.90
CA CYS A 176 -4.94 8.41 7.09
C CYS A 176 -5.15 7.16 7.96
N TYR A 177 -4.43 7.02 9.09
CA TYR A 177 -4.62 5.92 10.04
C TYR A 177 -6.03 5.90 10.63
N TYR A 178 -6.55 7.07 11.05
CA TYR A 178 -7.92 7.21 11.54
C TYR A 178 -8.94 6.73 10.51
N TRP A 179 -8.86 7.24 9.28
CA TRP A 179 -9.78 6.86 8.22
C TRP A 179 -9.65 5.39 7.82
N PHE A 180 -8.44 4.84 7.85
CA PHE A 180 -8.20 3.44 7.55
C PHE A 180 -8.85 2.52 8.58
N ALA A 181 -8.67 2.81 9.87
CA ALA A 181 -9.36 2.11 10.95
C ALA A 181 -10.88 2.24 10.81
N LYS A 182 -11.39 3.46 10.56
CA LYS A 182 -12.81 3.75 10.41
C LYS A 182 -13.45 3.01 9.22
N CYS A 183 -12.78 2.97 8.07
CA CYS A 183 -13.26 2.26 6.88
C CYS A 183 -13.24 0.73 7.06
N ARG A 184 -12.40 0.19 7.94
CA ARG A 184 -12.31 -1.25 8.22
C ARG A 184 -13.26 -1.71 9.31
N SER A 185 -13.71 -0.81 10.17
CA SER A 185 -14.54 -1.16 11.31
C SER A 185 -15.88 -1.77 10.85
N PRO A 186 -16.25 -2.98 11.30
CA PRO A 186 -17.57 -3.55 11.07
C PRO A 186 -18.68 -2.68 11.67
N SER A 187 -18.39 -1.94 12.75
CA SER A 187 -19.34 -1.04 13.42
C SER A 187 -19.50 0.32 12.73
N SER A 188 -18.71 0.61 11.68
CA SER A 188 -18.83 1.85 10.90
C SER A 188 -18.98 1.53 9.40
N PRO A 189 -20.14 0.96 8.99
CA PRO A 189 -20.35 0.50 7.61
C PRO A 189 -20.25 1.61 6.56
N ASN A 190 -20.43 2.87 6.99
CA ASN A 190 -20.41 4.04 6.10
C ASN A 190 -19.05 4.76 6.04
N GLY A 191 -17.99 4.24 6.67
CA GLY A 191 -16.68 4.92 6.73
C GLY A 191 -16.13 5.31 5.35
N GLU A 192 -16.15 4.40 4.38
CA GLU A 192 -15.69 4.69 3.02
C GLU A 192 -16.56 5.73 2.30
N LYS A 193 -17.88 5.68 2.52
CA LYS A 193 -18.82 6.63 1.91
C LYS A 193 -18.59 8.03 2.47
N ALA A 194 -18.44 8.15 3.79
CA ALA A 194 -18.15 9.41 4.46
C ALA A 194 -16.82 10.02 3.97
N LEU A 195 -15.77 9.21 3.85
CA LEU A 195 -14.49 9.68 3.32
C LEU A 195 -14.62 10.18 1.87
N ARG A 196 -15.37 9.46 1.01
CA ARG A 196 -15.63 9.92 -0.37
C ARG A 196 -16.37 11.25 -0.39
N THR A 197 -17.42 11.40 0.41
CA THR A 197 -18.16 12.67 0.52
C THR A 197 -17.23 13.80 0.94
N LEU A 198 -16.45 13.60 2.02
CA LEU A 198 -15.48 14.59 2.50
C LEU A 198 -14.50 15.05 1.40
N LEU A 199 -13.92 14.09 0.66
CA LEU A 199 -12.85 14.38 -0.30
C LEU A 199 -13.32 14.74 -1.71
N THR A 200 -14.61 14.62 -2.02
CA THR A 200 -15.13 14.88 -3.38
C THR A 200 -16.26 15.89 -3.46
N ASP A 201 -16.90 16.25 -2.35
CA ASP A 201 -18.00 17.23 -2.31
C ASP A 201 -17.54 18.64 -1.89
N HIS A 202 -16.24 18.87 -1.69
CA HIS A 202 -15.67 20.21 -1.42
C HIS A 202 -15.08 20.89 -2.67
N LEU A 203 -15.60 20.56 -3.87
CA LEU A 203 -15.23 21.20 -5.14
C LEU A 203 -16.44 21.84 -5.82
#